data_AF-A0A265DW22-F1
#
_entry.id   AF-A0A265DW22-F1
#
_cell.length_a   1.000
_cell.length_b   1.000
_cell.length_c   1.000
_cell.angle_alpha   90.00
_cell.angle_beta   90.00
_cell.angle_gamma   90.00
#
_symmetry.space_group_name_H-M   'P 1'
#
loop_
_entity.id
_entity.type
_entity.pdbx_description
1 polymer ?
#
loop_
_entity_poly.entity_id
_entity_poly.type
_entity_poly.pdbx_seq_one_letter_code
_entity_poly.pdbx_strand_id
1 'polypeptide(L)'
;MIELEDAPGYLNVLGNIIGSFYGATQLPKNCYIELKGKSDVFIHIETQALNQNVVVWINRIDEDITKKLITIVALFQCLENEKLAYFVGELNLEILGEVWADNKYTKCEFLDDDLKPLIFKYSRKKIFVSETLRLLEKNGFKTDEELRHENEIVSMGDQLKYTRMALGITIIGLVVSSLMPVLVTSSVDKKTSRL
;
A
#
# COMPACT_ATOMS: atom_id res chain seq x y z
N MET A 1 12.71 -17.94 18.42
CA MET A 1 13.51 -16.70 18.46
C MET A 1 14.24 -16.65 17.13
N ILE A 2 13.83 -15.77 16.21
CA ILE A 2 14.51 -15.64 14.90
C ILE A 2 15.68 -14.70 15.17
N GLU A 3 16.89 -15.25 15.21
CA GLU A 3 18.11 -14.45 15.22
C GLU A 3 18.23 -13.78 13.85
N LEU A 4 17.93 -12.48 13.82
CA LEU A 4 18.08 -11.65 12.63
C LEU A 4 19.57 -11.27 12.55
N GLU A 5 20.26 -11.73 11.51
CA GLU A 5 21.67 -11.43 11.26
C GLU A 5 21.94 -9.92 11.36
N ASP A 6 22.84 -9.54 12.28
CA ASP A 6 23.28 -8.15 12.52
C ASP A 6 24.32 -7.67 11.49
N ALA A 7 24.20 -8.10 10.23
CA ALA A 7 25.05 -7.59 9.17
C ALA A 7 24.66 -6.12 8.84
N PRO A 8 25.60 -5.16 8.86
CA PRO A 8 25.33 -3.79 8.46
C PRO A 8 24.77 -3.75 7.03
N GLY A 9 23.59 -3.14 6.85
CA GLY A 9 22.89 -3.07 5.57
C GLY A 9 21.68 -4.01 5.42
N TYR A 10 21.56 -5.09 6.20
CA TYR A 10 20.48 -6.07 5.98
C TYR A 10 19.14 -5.71 6.64
N LEU A 11 19.12 -4.78 7.61
CA LEU A 11 17.92 -4.41 8.38
C LEU A 11 17.61 -2.92 8.41
N ASN A 12 18.34 -2.10 7.66
CA ASN A 12 18.06 -0.67 7.55
C ASN A 12 16.95 -0.45 6.51
N VAL A 13 15.77 -0.05 6.96
CA VAL A 13 14.59 0.15 6.11
C VAL A 13 14.82 1.26 5.09
N LEU A 14 15.30 2.43 5.55
CA LEU A 14 15.52 3.56 4.66
C LEU A 14 16.68 3.25 3.71
N GLY A 15 17.78 2.67 4.22
CA GLY A 15 18.91 2.20 3.41
C GLY A 15 18.53 1.12 2.41
N ASN A 16 17.57 0.25 2.72
CA ASN A 16 17.08 -0.76 1.79
C ASN A 16 16.14 -0.19 0.72
N ILE A 17 15.38 0.87 1.03
CA ILE A 17 14.50 1.53 0.04
C ILE A 17 15.30 2.48 -0.85
N ILE A 18 16.24 3.22 -0.27
CA ILE A 18 17.00 4.29 -0.91
C ILE A 18 18.34 3.78 -1.48
N GLY A 19 18.91 2.77 -0.85
CA GLY A 19 20.13 2.07 -1.28
C GLY A 19 19.86 0.71 -1.90
N SER A 20 18.62 0.38 -2.32
CA SER A 20 18.43 -0.81 -3.14
C SER A 20 19.31 -0.67 -4.40
N PHE A 21 20.22 -1.63 -4.58
CA PHE A 21 21.12 -1.71 -5.73
C PHE A 21 20.37 -1.76 -7.09
N TYR A 22 19.04 -1.91 -7.06
CA TYR A 22 18.15 -1.96 -8.22
C TYR A 22 16.78 -1.32 -7.89
N GLY A 23 16.40 -0.24 -8.60
CA GLY A 23 15.02 0.28 -8.56
C GLY A 23 14.86 1.79 -8.80
N ALA A 24 13.60 2.23 -8.93
CA ALA A 24 13.22 3.64 -9.17
C ALA A 24 13.36 4.57 -7.94
N THR A 25 13.72 4.01 -6.78
CA THR A 25 13.89 4.71 -5.49
C THR A 25 15.36 4.90 -5.10
N GLN A 26 16.30 4.45 -5.93
CA GLN A 26 17.73 4.56 -5.69
C GLN A 26 18.17 6.04 -5.63
N LEU A 27 19.12 6.36 -4.74
CA LEU A 27 19.84 7.63 -4.84
C LEU A 27 20.58 7.72 -6.19
N PRO A 28 20.75 8.92 -6.75
CA PRO A 28 21.65 9.11 -7.87
C PRO A 28 23.04 8.57 -7.53
N LYS A 29 23.69 7.88 -8.48
CA LYS A 29 24.99 7.20 -8.28
C LYS A 29 26.09 8.06 -7.67
N ASN A 30 25.99 9.37 -7.86
CA ASN A 30 26.99 10.34 -7.45
C ASN A 30 26.59 11.02 -6.12
N CYS A 31 25.67 10.44 -5.36
CA CYS A 31 25.10 11.02 -4.14
C CYS A 31 25.09 10.01 -2.99
N TYR A 32 25.38 10.50 -1.79
CA TYR A 32 25.14 9.77 -0.54
C TYR A 32 24.55 10.69 0.52
N ILE A 33 24.00 10.13 1.59
CA ILE A 33 23.48 10.90 2.73
C ILE A 33 24.34 10.57 3.95
N GLU A 34 24.88 11.60 4.59
CA GLU A 34 25.62 11.52 5.85
C GLU A 34 24.65 11.66 7.04
N LEU A 35 24.85 10.85 8.09
CA LEU A 35 23.99 10.73 9.27
C LEU A 35 24.81 10.87 10.56
N LYS A 36 25.38 12.05 10.83
CA LYS A 36 26.19 12.28 12.05
C LYS A 36 25.34 12.47 13.30
N GLY A 37 24.13 13.00 13.15
CA GLY A 37 23.25 13.30 14.26
C GLY A 37 21.86 13.66 13.80
N LYS A 38 20.92 13.83 14.75
CA LYS A 38 19.51 14.15 14.45
C LYS A 38 19.35 15.43 13.62
N SER A 39 20.20 16.41 13.83
CA SER A 39 20.22 17.67 13.09
C SER A 39 21.35 17.74 12.06
N ASP A 40 22.25 16.75 12.05
CA ASP A 40 23.43 16.68 11.19
C ASP A 40 23.24 15.61 10.13
N VAL A 41 22.24 15.85 9.27
CA VAL A 41 21.94 15.03 8.09
C VAL A 41 22.14 15.85 6.84
N PHE A 42 23.01 15.37 5.96
CA PHE A 42 23.42 16.12 4.77
C PHE A 42 23.50 15.23 3.54
N ILE A 43 23.06 15.75 2.39
CA ILE A 43 23.29 15.13 1.10
C ILE A 43 24.66 15.55 0.61
N HIS A 44 25.46 14.59 0.16
CA HIS A 44 26.77 14.82 -0.43
C HIS A 44 26.73 14.40 -1.89
N ILE A 45 27.15 15.28 -2.78
CA ILE A 45 27.17 15.06 -4.22
C ILE A 45 28.60 15.09 -4.72
N GLU A 46 28.98 14.17 -5.60
CA GLU A 46 30.31 14.16 -6.21
C GLU A 46 30.62 15.50 -6.89
N THR A 47 31.74 16.11 -6.51
CA THR A 47 32.14 17.44 -6.97
C THR A 47 32.33 17.48 -8.48
N GLN A 48 32.78 16.38 -9.11
CA GLN A 48 32.91 16.31 -10.57
C GLN A 48 31.54 16.39 -11.27
N ALA A 49 30.55 15.67 -10.75
CA ALA A 49 29.19 15.70 -11.27
C ALA A 49 28.54 17.08 -11.09
N LEU A 50 28.83 17.76 -9.97
CA LEU A 50 28.40 19.13 -9.71
C LEU A 50 29.02 20.14 -10.70
N ASN A 51 30.30 19.97 -11.03
CA ASN A 51 31.01 20.90 -11.93
C ASN A 51 30.64 20.69 -13.41
N GLN A 52 30.27 19.47 -13.79
CA GLN A 52 29.86 19.14 -15.16
C GLN A 52 28.39 19.49 -15.45
N ASN A 53 27.54 19.47 -14.43
CA ASN A 53 26.10 19.69 -14.58
C ASN A 53 25.68 21.05 -14.01
N VAL A 54 25.02 21.86 -14.84
CA VAL A 54 24.52 23.22 -14.51
C VAL A 54 23.47 23.16 -13.39
N VAL A 55 23.27 24.27 -12.67
CA VAL A 55 22.26 24.54 -11.61
C VAL A 55 20.90 23.82 -11.82
N VAL A 56 20.42 23.70 -13.06
CA VAL A 56 19.16 23.01 -13.40
C VAL A 56 19.16 21.53 -12.97
N TRP A 57 20.30 20.84 -13.11
CA TRP A 57 20.44 19.45 -12.68
C TRP A 57 20.44 19.33 -11.16
N ILE A 58 21.07 20.28 -10.46
CA ILE A 58 21.11 20.33 -9.00
C ILE A 58 19.69 20.50 -8.45
N ASN A 59 18.92 21.44 -8.99
CA ASN A 59 17.53 21.66 -8.57
C ASN A 59 16.65 20.43 -8.82
N ARG A 60 16.88 19.71 -9.92
CA ARG A 60 16.16 18.47 -10.21
C ARG A 60 16.51 17.35 -9.23
N ILE A 61 17.78 17.26 -8.83
CA ILE A 61 18.23 16.29 -7.83
C ILE A 61 17.68 16.62 -6.46
N ASP A 62 17.73 17.89 -6.06
CA ASP A 62 17.12 18.36 -4.82
C ASP A 62 15.64 17.98 -4.79
N GLU A 63 14.86 18.42 -5.79
CA GLU A 63 13.42 18.14 -5.82
C GLU A 63 13.13 16.62 -5.78
N ASP A 64 13.86 15.80 -6.54
CA ASP A 64 13.62 14.36 -6.60
C ASP A 64 14.03 13.65 -5.30
N ILE A 65 15.21 13.94 -4.74
CA ILE A 65 15.68 13.31 -3.50
C ILE A 65 14.83 13.77 -2.31
N THR A 66 14.60 15.07 -2.18
CA THR A 66 13.81 15.65 -1.09
C THR A 66 12.38 15.10 -1.12
N LYS A 67 11.73 15.05 -2.30
CA LYS A 67 10.40 14.47 -2.43
C LYS A 67 10.36 12.98 -2.09
N LYS A 68 11.34 12.18 -2.52
CA LYS A 68 11.44 10.76 -2.14
C LYS A 68 11.58 10.60 -0.63
N LEU A 69 12.50 11.33 -0.01
CA LEU A 69 12.74 11.26 1.44
C LEU A 69 11.50 11.65 2.23
N ILE A 70 10.84 12.76 1.88
CA ILE A 70 9.58 13.19 2.51
C ILE A 70 8.52 12.10 2.37
N THR A 71 8.35 11.56 1.17
CA THR A 71 7.32 10.53 0.91
C THR A 71 7.57 9.28 1.74
N ILE A 72 8.81 8.79 1.80
CA ILE A 72 9.17 7.58 2.55
C ILE A 72 9.02 7.82 4.05
N VAL A 73 9.49 8.96 4.55
CA VAL A 73 9.36 9.33 5.97
C VAL A 73 7.89 9.45 6.37
N ALA A 74 7.06 10.10 5.56
CA ALA A 74 5.64 10.24 5.81
C ALA A 74 4.94 8.88 5.84
N LEU A 75 5.30 7.97 4.92
CA LEU A 75 4.81 6.59 4.93
C LEU A 75 5.19 5.87 6.22
N PHE A 76 6.44 5.99 6.68
CA PHE A 76 6.88 5.36 7.92
C PHE A 76 6.18 5.91 9.15
N GLN A 77 5.97 7.23 9.22
CA GLN A 77 5.17 7.83 10.28
C GLN A 77 3.74 7.31 10.27
N CYS A 78 3.11 7.18 9.10
CA CYS A 78 1.78 6.60 8.96
C CYS A 78 1.75 5.15 9.47
N LEU A 79 2.68 4.30 9.02
CA LEU A 79 2.77 2.91 9.46
C LEU A 79 3.00 2.77 10.97
N GLU A 80 3.81 3.67 11.55
CA GLU A 80 4.08 3.69 13.00
C GLU A 80 2.86 4.17 13.80
N ASN A 81 2.19 5.24 13.35
CA ASN A 81 1.01 5.81 14.00
C ASN A 81 -0.17 4.83 13.99
N GLU A 82 -0.39 4.14 12.87
CA GLU A 82 -1.43 3.13 12.71
C GLU A 82 -1.05 1.77 13.32
N LYS A 83 0.12 1.66 13.98
CA LYS A 83 0.64 0.42 14.59
C LYS A 83 0.76 -0.75 13.60
N LEU A 84 0.93 -0.42 12.31
CA LEU A 84 1.13 -1.38 11.22
C LEU A 84 2.59 -1.83 11.13
N ALA A 85 3.52 -0.97 11.56
CA ALA A 85 4.92 -1.32 11.70
C ALA A 85 5.53 -0.67 12.94
N TYR A 86 6.52 -1.33 13.53
CA TYR A 86 7.28 -0.83 14.67
C TYR A 86 8.73 -0.61 14.24
N PHE A 87 9.26 0.59 14.53
CA PHE A 87 10.65 0.92 14.24
C PHE A 87 11.48 0.85 15.53
N VAL A 88 12.27 -0.22 15.66
CA VAL A 88 12.94 -0.61 16.91
C VAL A 88 14.43 -0.87 16.71
N GLY A 89 15.18 -0.88 17.81
CA GLY A 89 16.63 -1.00 17.79
C GLY A 89 17.33 0.26 17.29
N GLU A 90 18.66 0.24 17.38
CA GLU A 90 19.53 1.32 16.92
C GLU A 90 20.67 0.69 16.13
N LEU A 91 20.80 1.04 14.86
CA LEU A 91 21.86 0.64 13.97
C LEU A 91 22.93 1.72 13.97
N ASN A 92 24.19 1.32 14.02
CA ASN A 92 25.32 2.24 13.86
C ASN A 92 25.59 2.50 12.37
N LEU A 93 24.65 3.21 11.74
CA LEU A 93 24.79 3.65 10.36
C LEU A 93 25.13 5.13 10.33
N GLU A 94 26.23 5.47 9.67
CA GLU A 94 26.69 6.85 9.50
C GLU A 94 26.42 7.37 8.08
N ILE A 95 26.18 6.48 7.11
CA ILE A 95 26.02 6.82 5.69
C ILE A 95 24.91 5.97 5.05
N LEU A 96 24.13 6.59 4.16
CA LEU A 96 23.25 5.91 3.21
C LEU A 96 23.74 6.13 1.78
N GLY A 97 23.76 5.06 0.99
CA GLY A 97 24.27 5.10 -0.38
C GLY A 97 25.75 4.72 -0.47
N GLU A 98 26.33 4.91 -1.64
CA GLU A 98 27.70 4.50 -1.94
C GLU A 98 28.67 5.68 -1.83
N VAL A 99 29.77 5.47 -1.09
CA VAL A 99 30.88 6.41 -1.02
C VAL A 99 32.11 5.78 -1.65
N TRP A 100 32.63 6.45 -2.68
CA TRP A 100 33.79 6.01 -3.43
C TRP A 100 35.02 6.75 -2.91
N ALA A 101 36.01 6.03 -2.39
CA ALA A 101 37.15 6.60 -1.67
C ALA A 101 37.98 7.60 -2.50
N ASP A 102 38.02 7.42 -3.82
CA ASP A 102 38.80 8.27 -4.74
C ASP A 102 38.06 9.54 -5.19
N ASN A 103 36.79 9.68 -4.81
CA ASN A 103 35.94 10.78 -5.25
C ASN A 103 35.87 11.90 -4.21
N LYS A 104 35.82 13.15 -4.70
CA LYS A 104 35.53 14.32 -3.86
C LYS A 104 34.04 14.58 -3.85
N TYR A 105 33.51 14.92 -2.68
CA TYR A 105 32.10 15.21 -2.49
C TYR A 105 31.91 16.62 -1.92
N THR A 106 30.85 17.26 -2.38
CA THR A 106 30.39 18.57 -1.92
C THR A 106 29.15 18.38 -1.07
N LYS A 107 29.17 18.95 0.13
CA LYS A 107 28.02 18.99 1.04
C LYS A 107 26.94 19.92 0.48
N CYS A 108 25.70 19.43 0.46
CA CYS A 108 24.51 20.17 0.01
C CYS A 108 23.48 20.28 1.14
N GLU A 109 22.97 21.49 1.36
CA GLU A 109 21.98 21.80 2.41
C GLU A 109 20.57 21.90 1.82
N PHE A 110 20.12 20.79 1.23
CA PHE A 110 18.81 20.68 0.58
C PHE A 110 17.69 20.23 1.53
N LEU A 111 18.06 19.60 2.65
CA LEU A 111 17.10 19.02 3.57
C LEU A 111 16.59 20.05 4.56
N ASP A 112 15.27 20.15 4.65
CA ASP A 112 14.58 20.91 5.70
C ASP A 112 14.95 20.38 7.09
N ASP A 113 15.11 21.29 8.05
CA ASP A 113 15.52 20.96 9.42
C ASP A 113 14.54 20.01 10.13
N ASP A 114 13.25 20.08 9.78
CA ASP A 114 12.21 19.21 10.34
C ASP A 114 12.32 17.77 9.82
N LEU A 115 12.88 17.58 8.63
CA LEU A 115 13.01 16.27 7.99
C LEU A 115 14.26 15.51 8.48
N LYS A 116 15.35 16.22 8.76
CA LYS A 116 16.63 15.66 9.27
C LYS A 116 16.46 14.68 10.44
N PRO A 117 15.73 15.01 11.54
CA PRO A 117 15.59 14.10 12.67
C PRO A 117 14.79 12.84 12.32
N LEU A 118 13.85 12.93 11.38
CA LEU A 118 13.06 11.79 10.92
C LEU A 118 13.89 10.88 10.02
N ILE A 119 14.64 11.44 9.07
CA ILE A 119 15.60 10.68 8.25
C ILE A 119 16.59 9.97 9.16
N PHE A 120 17.19 10.68 10.11
CA PHE A 120 18.14 10.09 11.06
C PHE A 120 17.50 8.93 11.85
N LYS A 121 16.30 9.14 12.40
CA LYS A 121 15.54 8.12 13.15
C LYS A 121 15.29 6.88 12.31
N TYR A 122 14.72 7.01 11.11
CA TYR A 122 14.28 5.85 10.33
C TYR A 122 15.42 5.14 9.60
N SER A 123 16.53 5.83 9.35
CA SER A 123 17.75 5.23 8.79
C SER A 123 18.47 4.30 9.74
N ARG A 124 18.29 4.51 11.05
CA ARG A 124 19.01 3.78 12.09
C ARG A 124 18.12 2.78 12.83
N LYS A 125 16.88 2.58 12.39
CA LYS A 125 15.94 1.64 13.03
C LYS A 125 15.70 0.42 12.17
N LYS A 126 15.44 -0.71 12.82
CA LYS A 126 14.93 -1.93 12.19
C LYS A 126 13.39 -1.84 12.10
N ILE A 127 12.80 -2.32 11.02
CA ILE A 127 11.34 -2.45 10.90
C ILE A 127 10.87 -3.81 11.41
N PHE A 128 9.81 -3.80 12.18
CA PHE A 128 9.05 -4.98 12.53
C PHE A 128 7.61 -4.80 12.07
N VAL A 129 7.19 -5.61 11.09
CA VAL A 129 5.83 -5.57 10.55
C VAL A 129 4.86 -6.21 11.56
N SER A 130 3.77 -5.52 11.87
CA SER A 130 2.77 -6.03 12.80
C SER A 130 1.92 -7.14 12.16
N GLU A 131 1.33 -8.00 13.01
CA GLU A 131 0.36 -9.01 12.55
C GLU A 131 -0.86 -8.36 11.88
N THR A 132 -1.25 -7.16 12.31
CA THR A 132 -2.34 -6.39 11.69
C THR A 132 -2.05 -6.10 10.22
N LEU A 133 -0.83 -5.65 9.88
CA LEU A 133 -0.47 -5.39 8.49
C LEU A 133 -0.41 -6.69 7.66
N ARG A 134 0.06 -7.79 8.26
CA ARG A 134 0.05 -9.11 7.61
C ARG A 134 -1.36 -9.61 7.33
N LEU A 135 -2.29 -9.34 8.24
CA LEU A 135 -3.71 -9.69 8.07
C LEU A 135 -4.35 -8.84 6.97
N LEU A 136 -4.08 -7.53 6.96
CA LEU A 136 -4.53 -6.62 5.90
C LEU A 136 -4.02 -7.07 4.52
N GLU A 137 -2.75 -7.41 4.38
CA GLU A 137 -2.20 -7.93 3.12
C GLU A 137 -2.93 -9.19 2.65
N LYS A 138 -3.14 -10.17 3.54
CA LYS A 138 -3.90 -11.40 3.24
C LYS A 138 -5.34 -11.11 2.81
N ASN A 139 -5.91 -10.03 3.32
CA ASN A 139 -7.27 -9.58 3.05
C ASN A 139 -7.35 -8.60 1.86
N GLY A 140 -6.26 -8.40 1.11
CA GLY A 140 -6.24 -7.48 -0.04
C GLY A 140 -6.32 -6.00 0.36
N PHE A 141 -5.75 -5.65 1.51
CA PHE A 141 -5.77 -4.33 2.14
C PHE A 141 -7.16 -3.81 2.51
N LYS A 142 -8.13 -4.72 2.63
CA LYS A 142 -9.47 -4.41 3.13
C LYS A 142 -9.53 -4.59 4.64
N THR A 143 -10.23 -3.69 5.29
CA THR A 143 -10.56 -3.77 6.70
C THR A 143 -11.63 -4.85 6.96
N ASP A 144 -11.73 -5.30 8.20
CA ASP A 144 -12.74 -6.27 8.60
C ASP A 144 -14.17 -5.75 8.38
N GLU A 145 -14.39 -4.44 8.50
CA GLU A 145 -15.69 -3.81 8.19
C GLU A 145 -15.99 -3.84 6.70
N GLU A 146 -15.02 -3.56 5.82
CA GLU A 146 -15.21 -3.65 4.37
C GLU A 146 -15.48 -5.09 3.94
N LEU A 147 -14.76 -6.07 4.51
CA LEU A 147 -15.03 -7.49 4.27
C LEU A 147 -16.40 -7.91 4.79
N ARG A 148 -16.82 -7.43 5.96
CA ARG A 148 -18.16 -7.69 6.49
C ARG A 148 -19.22 -7.06 5.60
N HIS A 149 -18.99 -5.84 5.12
CA HIS A 149 -19.92 -5.16 4.22
C HIS A 149 -20.02 -5.85 2.85
N GLU A 150 -18.92 -6.33 2.29
CA GLU A 150 -18.96 -7.15 1.07
C GLU A 150 -19.74 -8.45 1.28
N ASN A 151 -19.50 -9.15 2.40
CA ASN A 151 -20.24 -10.36 2.75
C ASN A 151 -21.73 -10.08 2.97
N GLU A 152 -22.08 -8.95 3.60
CA GLU A 152 -23.47 -8.49 3.75
C GLU A 152 -24.12 -8.21 2.40
N ILE A 153 -23.45 -7.49 1.49
CA ILE A 153 -23.94 -7.20 0.13
C ILE A 153 -24.15 -8.49 -0.67
N VAL A 154 -23.22 -9.44 -0.60
CA VAL A 154 -23.35 -10.76 -1.26
C VAL A 154 -24.56 -11.51 -0.69
N SER A 155 -24.70 -11.56 0.63
CA SER A 155 -25.84 -12.22 1.29
C SER A 155 -27.18 -11.56 0.97
N MET A 156 -27.21 -10.23 0.85
CA MET A 156 -28.37 -9.47 0.41
C MET A 156 -28.71 -9.76 -1.06
N GLY A 157 -27.70 -9.91 -1.92
CA GLY A 157 -27.87 -10.32 -3.32
C GLY A 157 -28.52 -11.70 -3.46
N ASP A 158 -28.08 -12.66 -2.65
CA ASP A 158 -28.69 -14.00 -2.60
C ASP A 158 -30.13 -13.94 -2.10
N GLN A 159 -30.41 -13.20 -1.03
CA GLN A 159 -31.77 -12.99 -0.52
C GLN A 159 -32.68 -12.32 -1.55
N LEU A 160 -32.19 -11.33 -2.30
CA LEU A 160 -32.91 -10.67 -3.39
C LEU A 160 -33.22 -11.65 -4.54
N LYS A 161 -32.31 -12.57 -4.85
CA LYS A 161 -32.52 -13.62 -5.87
C LYS A 161 -33.63 -14.59 -5.45
N TYR A 162 -33.64 -15.06 -4.20
CA TYR A 162 -34.70 -15.90 -3.67
C TYR A 162 -36.04 -15.17 -3.60
N THR A 163 -36.05 -13.90 -3.21
CA THR A 163 -37.26 -13.06 -3.17
C THR A 163 -37.84 -12.87 -4.57
N ARG A 164 -37.00 -12.62 -5.58
CA ARG A 164 -37.44 -12.50 -6.98
C ARG A 164 -38.02 -13.81 -7.52
N MET A 165 -37.44 -14.95 -7.12
CA MET A 165 -37.93 -16.27 -7.50
C MET A 165 -39.29 -16.58 -6.84
N ALA A 166 -39.45 -16.27 -5.56
CA ALA A 166 -40.71 -16.41 -4.83
C ALA A 166 -41.84 -15.52 -5.40
N LEU A 167 -41.51 -14.27 -5.76
CA LEU A 167 -42.44 -13.36 -6.45
C LEU A 167 -42.84 -13.92 -7.83
N GLY A 168 -41.90 -14.49 -8.57
CA GLY A 168 -42.19 -15.15 -9.86
C GLY A 168 -43.13 -16.34 -9.71
N ILE A 169 -42.91 -17.20 -8.71
CA ILE A 169 -43.78 -18.35 -8.41
C ILE A 169 -45.18 -17.88 -8.02
N THR A 170 -45.29 -16.82 -7.23
CA THR A 170 -46.58 -16.24 -6.82
C THR A 170 -47.37 -15.73 -8.04
N ILE A 171 -46.71 -15.05 -8.98
CA ILE A 171 -47.33 -14.55 -10.21
C ILE A 171 -47.82 -15.73 -11.08
N ILE A 172 -47.01 -16.78 -11.24
CA ILE A 172 -47.41 -17.98 -11.99
C ILE A 172 -48.62 -18.64 -11.32
N GLY A 173 -48.62 -18.76 -10.00
CA GLY A 173 -49.76 -19.29 -9.22
C GLY A 173 -51.04 -18.49 -9.43
N LEU A 174 -50.95 -17.15 -9.43
CA LEU A 174 -52.08 -16.28 -9.73
C LEU A 174 -52.62 -16.47 -11.16
N VAL A 175 -51.72 -16.57 -12.15
CA VAL A 175 -52.10 -16.80 -13.55
C VAL A 175 -52.80 -18.16 -13.71
N VAL A 176 -52.22 -19.23 -13.17
CA VAL A 176 -52.82 -20.58 -13.21
C VAL A 176 -54.18 -20.59 -12.49
N SER A 177 -54.28 -19.96 -11.31
CA SER A 177 -55.52 -19.85 -10.56
C SER A 177 -56.61 -19.08 -11.33
N SER A 178 -56.24 -18.08 -12.12
CA SER A 178 -57.18 -17.31 -12.94
C SER A 178 -57.63 -18.04 -14.22
N LEU A 179 -56.78 -18.93 -14.77
CA LEU A 179 -57.05 -19.67 -16.02
C LEU A 179 -57.71 -21.04 -15.80
N MET A 180 -57.49 -21.67 -14.65
CA MET A 180 -58.13 -22.94 -14.25
C MET A 180 -59.66 -22.95 -14.41
N PRO A 181 -60.41 -21.91 -13.96
CA PRO A 181 -61.86 -21.86 -14.11
C PRO A 181 -62.34 -21.91 -15.57
N VAL A 182 -61.59 -21.30 -16.49
CA VAL A 182 -61.94 -21.20 -17.92
C VAL A 182 -61.74 -22.55 -18.64
N LEU A 183 -60.69 -23.29 -18.29
CA LEU A 183 -60.38 -24.59 -18.89
C LEU A 183 -61.31 -25.71 -18.39
N VAL A 184 -61.72 -25.68 -17.12
CA VAL A 184 -62.63 -26.70 -16.54
C VAL A 184 -64.06 -26.56 -17.08
N THR A 185 -64.48 -25.36 -17.51
CA THR A 185 -65.81 -25.14 -18.11
C THR A 185 -65.92 -25.54 -19.60
N SER A 186 -64.83 -25.90 -20.27
CA SER A 186 -64.79 -26.16 -21.71
C SER A 186 -65.18 -27.59 -22.14
N SER A 187 -65.49 -28.52 -21.23
CA SER A 187 -65.75 -29.93 -21.57
C SER A 187 -67.14 -30.44 -21.21
N VAL A 188 -68.19 -29.63 -21.37
CA VAL A 188 -69.57 -30.14 -21.43
C VAL A 188 -70.07 -30.02 -22.86
N ASP A 189 -69.62 -30.94 -23.72
CA ASP A 189 -70.25 -31.15 -25.01
C ASP A 189 -71.46 -32.06 -24.82
N LYS A 190 -72.65 -31.52 -25.08
CA LYS A 190 -73.94 -32.20 -24.91
C LYS A 190 -74.02 -33.37 -25.90
N LYS A 191 -73.85 -34.60 -25.41
CA LYS A 191 -74.32 -35.79 -26.14
C LYS A 191 -75.85 -35.76 -26.20
N THR A 192 -76.42 -35.31 -27.32
CA THR A 192 -77.85 -35.46 -27.62
C THR A 192 -78.14 -36.96 -27.79
N SER A 193 -78.68 -37.59 -26.75
CA SER A 193 -79.30 -38.92 -26.83
C SER A 193 -80.66 -38.80 -27.53
N ARG A 194 -80.85 -39.59 -28.60
CA ARG A 194 -82.08 -39.73 -29.38
C ARG A 194 -83.25 -40.25 -28.52
N LEU A 195 -84.45 -39.78 -28.86
CA LEU A 195 -85.66 -40.59 -29.03
C LEU A 195 -86.58 -39.85 -30.02
#